data_AF-K3WHI1-F1
#
_entry.id   AF-K3WHI1-F1
#
_cell.length_a   1.000
_cell.length_b   1.000
_cell.length_c   1.000
_cell.angle_alpha   90.00
_cell.angle_beta   90.00
_cell.angle_gamma   90.00
#
_symmetry.space_group_name_H-M   'P 1'
#
loop_
_entity.id
_entity.type
_entity.pdbx_description
1 polymer ?
#
loop_
_entity_poly.entity_id
_entity_poly.type
_entity_poly.pdbx_seq_one_letter_code
_entity_poly.pdbx_strand_id
1 'polypeptide(L)'
;MNFVKDSPRDVTSFLRMYHDSFDEAEIGDYLGEGDEDFKVQVRLSYVRAISFKGMTLVESLRHFLTNGGFRLPGEAQKIERMVEAFAQCYYEDSPASFSSADTAMIIAYSIIMLNTDLHNPQVKKNKMSKEQFVKNNRGIDNGKDLPKRFLEEIYEDIAHHPMHIKGTRFTPKAREPSSSLLDLESDKFRGNLSRSVAQFEELLKDLSQSYYTFNFVGVDACISPDLIKL
;
A
#
# COMPACT_ATOMS: atom_id res chain seq x y z
N MET A 1 -22.32 14.03 -24.78
CA MET A 1 -22.23 14.91 -23.58
C MET A 1 -20.85 14.69 -22.99
N ASN A 2 -19.98 15.70 -22.96
CA ASN A 2 -18.66 15.60 -22.32
C ASN A 2 -18.79 16.18 -20.90
N PHE A 3 -19.12 15.31 -19.94
CA PHE A 3 -19.31 15.69 -18.53
C PHE A 3 -17.99 16.02 -17.83
N VAL A 4 -16.88 15.47 -18.31
CA VAL A 4 -15.52 15.72 -17.82
C VAL A 4 -14.61 15.92 -19.03
N LYS A 5 -13.62 16.81 -18.92
CA LYS A 5 -12.57 16.92 -19.93
C LYS A 5 -11.66 15.71 -19.84
N ASP A 6 -11.19 15.22 -20.98
CA ASP A 6 -10.33 14.04 -21.04
C ASP A 6 -8.86 14.42 -20.72
N SER A 7 -8.63 14.94 -19.51
CA SER A 7 -7.31 15.23 -18.99
C SER A 7 -7.11 14.50 -17.66
N PRO A 8 -5.88 14.03 -17.34
CA PRO A 8 -5.63 13.32 -16.10
C PRO A 8 -6.05 14.09 -14.85
N ARG A 9 -5.85 15.41 -14.87
CA ARG A 9 -6.22 16.33 -13.78
C ARG A 9 -7.74 16.41 -13.60
N ASP A 10 -8.48 16.57 -14.69
CA ASP A 10 -9.94 16.72 -14.64
C ASP A 10 -10.61 15.41 -14.20
N VAL A 11 -10.14 14.27 -14.71
CA VAL A 11 -10.60 12.93 -14.26
C VAL A 11 -10.29 12.72 -12.78
N THR A 12 -9.06 13.03 -12.35
CA THR A 12 -8.68 12.91 -10.93
C THR A 12 -9.54 13.78 -10.03
N SER A 13 -9.72 15.05 -10.40
CA SER A 13 -10.51 16.00 -9.62
C SER A 13 -11.95 15.51 -9.50
N PHE A 14 -12.52 15.00 -10.59
CA PHE A 14 -13.85 14.41 -10.61
C PHE A 14 -13.95 13.20 -9.68
N LEU A 15 -13.02 12.23 -9.78
CA LEU A 15 -13.02 11.03 -8.92
C LEU A 15 -12.88 11.39 -7.43
N ARG A 16 -12.08 12.40 -7.08
CA ARG A 16 -11.90 12.84 -5.68
C ARG A 16 -13.10 13.63 -5.16
N MET A 17 -13.62 14.58 -5.94
CA MET A 17 -14.75 15.43 -5.52
C MET A 17 -16.04 14.64 -5.34
N TYR A 18 -16.23 13.58 -6.12
CA TYR A 18 -17.45 12.78 -6.10
C TYR A 18 -17.19 11.35 -5.61
N HIS A 19 -16.11 11.10 -4.86
CA HIS A 19 -15.74 9.74 -4.43
C HIS A 19 -16.86 9.02 -3.66
N ASP A 20 -17.62 9.74 -2.83
CA ASP A 20 -18.79 9.20 -2.10
C ASP A 20 -19.95 8.76 -3.00
N SER A 21 -19.93 9.16 -4.27
CA SER A 21 -20.94 8.77 -5.28
C SER A 21 -20.52 7.53 -6.07
N PHE A 22 -19.33 6.97 -5.83
CA PHE A 22 -18.81 5.78 -6.50
C PHE A 22 -18.51 4.65 -5.51
N ASP A 23 -18.45 3.42 -5.99
CA ASP A 23 -17.87 2.33 -5.20
C ASP A 23 -16.35 2.52 -5.11
N GLU A 24 -15.81 2.61 -3.90
CA GLU A 24 -14.36 2.67 -3.64
C GLU A 24 -13.59 1.52 -4.33
N ALA A 25 -14.22 0.35 -4.51
CA ALA A 25 -13.64 -0.77 -5.26
C ALA A 25 -13.50 -0.48 -6.75
N GLU A 26 -14.49 0.15 -7.38
CA GLU A 26 -14.42 0.55 -8.79
C GLU A 26 -13.39 1.67 -9.00
N ILE A 27 -13.29 2.61 -8.06
CA ILE A 27 -12.22 3.63 -8.08
C ILE A 27 -10.85 2.94 -8.03
N GLY A 28 -10.65 2.03 -7.08
CA GLY A 28 -9.40 1.31 -6.94
C GLY A 28 -9.04 0.47 -8.16
N ASP A 29 -10.04 -0.19 -8.74
CA ASP A 29 -9.88 -0.98 -9.97
C ASP A 29 -9.45 -0.10 -11.15
N TYR A 30 -10.15 1.01 -11.36
CA TYR A 30 -9.85 1.99 -12.41
C TYR A 30 -8.48 2.64 -12.24
N LEU A 31 -8.13 3.04 -11.02
CA LEU A 31 -6.82 3.60 -10.70
C LEU A 31 -5.71 2.57 -10.87
N GLY A 32 -6.02 1.27 -10.71
CA GLY A 32 -5.13 0.14 -10.89
C GLY A 32 -4.82 -0.21 -12.36
N GLU A 33 -5.72 0.11 -13.28
CA GLU A 33 -5.64 -0.23 -14.71
C GLU A 33 -4.58 0.53 -15.49
N GLY A 34 -4.16 -0.07 -16.61
CA GLY A 34 -3.37 0.58 -17.65
C GLY A 34 -1.92 0.89 -17.27
N ASP A 35 -1.07 0.93 -18.28
CA ASP A 35 0.31 1.42 -18.23
C ASP A 35 0.53 2.57 -19.23
N GLU A 36 -0.53 2.98 -19.94
CA GLU A 36 -0.50 4.15 -20.80
C GLU A 36 -0.34 5.45 -19.99
N ASP A 37 0.40 6.40 -20.55
CA ASP A 37 0.75 7.68 -19.89
C ASP A 37 -0.45 8.38 -19.24
N PHE A 38 -1.61 8.33 -19.89
CA PHE A 38 -2.83 8.93 -19.36
C PHE A 38 -3.26 8.29 -18.03
N LYS A 39 -3.34 6.96 -17.95
CA LYS A 39 -3.74 6.24 -16.73
C LYS A 39 -2.69 6.38 -15.63
N VAL A 40 -1.40 6.33 -16.00
CA VAL A 40 -0.30 6.58 -15.07
C VAL A 40 -0.42 7.98 -14.45
N GLN A 41 -0.67 9.00 -15.27
CA GLN A 41 -0.85 10.37 -14.78
C GLN A 41 -2.11 10.55 -13.94
N VAL A 42 -3.22 9.89 -14.26
CA VAL A 42 -4.44 9.90 -13.42
C VAL A 42 -4.13 9.31 -12.05
N ARG A 43 -3.49 8.14 -12.01
CA ARG A 43 -3.11 7.47 -10.77
C ARG A 43 -2.19 8.35 -9.92
N LEU A 44 -1.10 8.84 -10.50
CA LEU A 44 -0.16 9.73 -9.79
C LEU A 44 -0.85 10.98 -9.29
N SER A 45 -1.67 11.65 -10.12
CA SER A 45 -2.41 12.85 -9.71
C SER A 45 -3.37 12.56 -8.55
N TYR A 46 -4.05 11.41 -8.59
CA TYR A 46 -4.98 11.00 -7.54
C TYR A 46 -4.25 10.77 -6.21
N VAL A 47 -3.14 10.02 -6.24
CA VAL A 47 -2.35 9.76 -5.03
C VAL A 47 -1.70 11.05 -4.51
N ARG A 48 -1.22 11.92 -5.41
CA ARG A 48 -0.64 13.22 -5.05
C ARG A 48 -1.63 14.12 -4.33
N ALA A 49 -2.92 14.05 -4.69
CA ALA A 49 -3.99 14.82 -4.06
C ALA A 49 -4.30 14.37 -2.61
N ILE A 50 -3.75 13.25 -2.14
CA ILE A 50 -3.85 12.84 -0.74
C ILE A 50 -2.92 13.70 0.14
N SER A 51 -1.74 14.05 -0.38
CA SER A 51 -0.61 14.71 0.32
C SER A 51 -0.10 13.93 1.54
N PHE A 52 1.21 13.73 1.60
CA PHE A 52 1.88 13.04 2.71
C PHE A 52 2.82 13.96 3.49
N LYS A 53 2.73 15.28 3.27
CA LYS A 53 3.59 16.26 3.92
C LYS A 53 3.42 16.23 5.43
N GLY A 54 4.54 16.11 6.13
CA GLY A 54 4.58 16.08 7.59
C GLY A 54 4.15 14.74 8.21
N MET A 55 3.84 13.72 7.40
CA MET A 55 3.57 12.36 7.86
C MET A 55 4.85 11.52 7.80
N THR A 56 5.02 10.63 8.77
CA THR A 56 5.97 9.52 8.67
C THR A 56 5.52 8.53 7.60
N LEU A 57 6.41 7.63 7.18
CA LEU A 57 6.09 6.57 6.21
C LEU A 57 4.92 5.69 6.67
N VAL A 58 4.87 5.33 7.95
CA VAL A 58 3.81 4.46 8.47
C VAL A 58 2.47 5.18 8.51
N GLU A 59 2.46 6.46 8.93
CA GLU A 59 1.25 7.29 8.93
C GLU A 59 0.73 7.50 7.51
N SER A 60 1.61 7.83 6.56
CA SER A 60 1.24 8.06 5.17
C SER A 60 0.73 6.79 4.50
N LEU A 61 1.39 5.64 4.71
CA LEU A 61 0.97 4.35 4.16
C LEU A 61 -0.38 3.92 4.75
N ARG A 62 -0.55 4.08 6.07
CA ARG A 62 -1.82 3.81 6.74
C ARG A 62 -2.92 4.70 6.15
N HIS A 63 -2.70 6.00 6.07
CA HIS A 63 -3.64 6.96 5.51
C HIS A 63 -3.99 6.66 4.04
N PHE A 64 -3.00 6.29 3.22
CA PHE A 64 -3.20 5.86 1.84
C PHE A 64 -4.14 4.65 1.74
N LEU A 65 -3.93 3.64 2.59
CA LEU A 65 -4.69 2.38 2.57
C LEU A 65 -6.07 2.46 3.26
N THR A 66 -6.29 3.45 4.14
CA THR A 66 -7.54 3.60 4.91
C THR A 66 -8.39 4.78 4.45
N ASN A 67 -7.78 5.89 4.09
CA ASN A 67 -8.45 7.17 3.83
C ASN A 67 -8.15 7.70 2.42
N GLY A 68 -7.60 6.86 1.55
CA GLY A 68 -7.28 7.21 0.17
C GLY A 68 -8.50 7.44 -0.72
N GLY A 69 -9.73 7.11 -0.30
CA GLY A 69 -10.94 7.23 -1.13
C GLY A 69 -11.05 6.15 -2.22
N PHE A 70 -10.34 5.03 -2.04
CA PHE A 70 -10.38 3.84 -2.89
C PHE A 70 -10.19 2.60 -2.03
N ARG A 71 -10.52 1.43 -2.58
CA ARG A 71 -10.15 0.11 -2.04
C ARG A 71 -9.02 -0.46 -2.90
N LEU A 72 -8.01 -1.09 -2.30
CA LEU A 72 -6.96 -1.69 -3.11
C LEU A 72 -7.57 -2.71 -4.11
N PRO A 73 -7.11 -2.71 -5.37
CA PRO A 73 -7.56 -3.66 -6.38
C PRO A 73 -7.15 -5.08 -6.02
N GLY A 74 -7.77 -6.06 -6.68
CA GLY A 74 -7.52 -7.46 -6.36
C GLY A 74 -6.32 -8.09 -7.08
N GLU A 75 -5.94 -7.52 -8.22
CA GLU A 75 -4.87 -8.07 -9.04
C GLU A 75 -3.53 -7.53 -8.59
N ALA A 76 -2.56 -8.43 -8.49
CA ALA A 76 -1.26 -8.08 -7.98
C ALA A 76 -0.57 -6.94 -8.74
N GLN A 77 -0.64 -6.99 -10.07
CA GLN A 77 -0.10 -5.95 -10.95
C GLN A 77 -0.78 -4.59 -10.75
N LYS A 78 -2.07 -4.57 -10.37
CA LYS A 78 -2.78 -3.32 -10.08
C LYS A 78 -2.35 -2.75 -8.73
N ILE A 79 -2.18 -3.59 -7.70
CA ILE A 79 -1.70 -3.14 -6.40
C ILE A 79 -0.25 -2.63 -6.49
N GLU A 80 0.60 -3.32 -7.26
CA GLU A 80 1.99 -2.90 -7.50
C GLU A 80 2.04 -1.44 -7.96
N ARG A 81 1.29 -1.12 -9.02
CA ARG A 81 1.19 0.25 -9.56
C ARG A 81 0.63 1.27 -8.55
N MET A 82 -0.28 0.85 -7.67
CA MET A 82 -0.83 1.73 -6.63
C MET A 82 0.24 2.07 -5.57
N VAL A 83 1.03 1.08 -5.16
CA VAL A 83 2.09 1.29 -4.17
C VAL A 83 3.30 2.00 -4.78
N GLU A 84 3.61 1.78 -6.06
CA GLU A 84 4.56 2.59 -6.82
C GLU A 84 4.19 4.07 -6.80
N ALA A 85 2.93 4.39 -7.13
CA ALA A 85 2.43 5.77 -7.10
C ALA A 85 2.49 6.38 -5.70
N PHE A 86 2.17 5.60 -4.65
CA PHE A 86 2.34 6.00 -3.26
C PHE A 86 3.80 6.34 -2.95
N ALA A 87 4.72 5.44 -3.27
CA ALA A 87 6.13 5.59 -2.96
C ALA A 87 6.75 6.81 -3.64
N GLN A 88 6.40 7.04 -4.90
CA GLN A 88 6.80 8.23 -5.64
C GLN A 88 6.27 9.51 -4.95
N CYS A 89 4.97 9.56 -4.65
CA CYS A 89 4.38 10.74 -4.03
C CYS A 89 4.93 11.00 -2.61
N TYR A 90 5.15 9.95 -1.82
CA TYR A 90 5.75 10.06 -0.49
C TYR A 90 7.20 10.55 -0.56
N TYR A 91 8.00 10.00 -1.48
CA TYR A 91 9.39 10.41 -1.66
C TYR A 91 9.49 11.88 -2.07
N GLU A 92 8.59 12.36 -2.92
CA GLU A 92 8.53 13.77 -3.30
C GLU A 92 8.15 14.71 -2.13
N ASP A 93 7.32 14.25 -1.19
CA ASP A 93 6.94 15.00 0.01
C ASP A 93 7.99 14.91 1.14
N SER A 94 8.81 13.85 1.13
CA SER A 94 9.81 13.52 2.15
C SER A 94 11.17 13.09 1.54
N PRO A 95 11.83 13.92 0.71
CA PRO A 95 13.02 13.52 -0.07
C PRO A 95 14.25 13.22 0.79
N ALA A 96 14.28 13.68 2.04
CA ALA A 96 15.38 13.41 2.97
C ALA A 96 15.27 12.04 3.69
N SER A 97 14.15 11.32 3.53
CA SER A 97 13.90 10.09 4.29
C SER A 97 14.56 8.85 3.68
N PHE A 98 14.78 8.81 2.37
CA PHE A 98 15.32 7.65 1.64
C PHE A 98 16.26 8.10 0.52
N SER A 99 17.09 7.21 -0.03
CA SER A 99 17.94 7.57 -1.17
C SER A 99 17.22 7.54 -2.53
N SER A 100 16.08 6.86 -2.63
CA SER A 100 15.23 6.82 -3.82
C SER A 100 13.77 6.47 -3.49
N ALA A 101 12.87 6.73 -4.44
CA ALA A 101 11.49 6.26 -4.38
C ALA A 101 11.39 4.73 -4.35
N ASP A 102 12.32 4.02 -5.01
CA ASP A 102 12.38 2.54 -4.97
C ASP A 102 12.58 2.03 -3.54
N THR A 103 13.44 2.69 -2.75
CA THR A 103 13.61 2.34 -1.34
C THR A 103 12.33 2.56 -0.57
N ALA A 104 11.61 3.68 -0.79
CA ALA A 104 10.32 3.96 -0.15
C ALA A 104 9.26 2.89 -0.50
N MET A 105 9.22 2.45 -1.76
CA MET A 105 8.35 1.38 -2.24
C MET A 105 8.66 0.05 -1.56
N ILE A 106 9.94 -0.33 -1.56
CA ILE A 106 10.42 -1.57 -0.96
C ILE A 106 10.07 -1.64 0.53
N ILE A 107 10.32 -0.58 1.29
CA ILE A 107 9.97 -0.57 2.71
C ILE A 107 8.45 -0.55 2.91
N ALA A 108 7.66 0.15 2.08
CA ALA A 108 6.20 0.13 2.16
C ALA A 108 5.64 -1.31 2.00
N TYR A 109 6.17 -2.08 1.04
CA TYR A 109 5.82 -3.50 0.91
C TYR A 109 6.22 -4.32 2.13
N SER A 110 7.41 -4.08 2.66
CA SER A 110 7.89 -4.74 3.88
C SER A 110 6.95 -4.51 5.06
N ILE A 111 6.39 -3.30 5.20
CA ILE A 111 5.43 -2.95 6.23
C ILE A 111 4.08 -3.65 6.00
N ILE A 112 3.57 -3.70 4.75
CA ILE A 112 2.31 -4.42 4.43
C ILE A 112 2.45 -5.92 4.73
N MET A 113 3.60 -6.51 4.39
CA MET A 113 3.91 -7.92 4.70
C MET A 113 3.99 -8.14 6.21
N LEU A 114 4.66 -7.25 6.94
CA LEU A 114 4.73 -7.31 8.39
C LEU A 114 3.34 -7.25 9.03
N ASN A 115 2.48 -6.33 8.57
CA ASN A 115 1.11 -6.22 9.07
C ASN A 115 0.31 -7.51 8.85
N THR A 116 0.46 -8.12 7.68
CA THR A 116 -0.18 -9.40 7.35
C THR A 116 0.34 -10.53 8.25
N ASP A 117 1.66 -10.66 8.39
CA ASP A 117 2.28 -11.69 9.22
C ASP A 117 1.88 -11.57 10.71
N LEU A 118 1.90 -10.34 11.25
CA LEU A 118 1.60 -10.11 12.66
C LEU A 118 0.12 -10.25 12.98
N HIS A 119 -0.79 -9.90 12.08
CA HIS A 119 -2.21 -9.74 12.41
C HIS A 119 -3.17 -10.68 11.69
N ASN A 120 -2.70 -11.43 10.68
CA ASN A 120 -3.54 -12.43 10.02
C ASN A 120 -3.72 -13.67 10.93
N PRO A 121 -4.96 -14.02 11.36
CA PRO A 121 -5.23 -15.19 12.20
C PRO A 121 -4.85 -16.54 11.58
N GLN A 122 -4.69 -16.61 10.25
CA GLN A 122 -4.19 -17.79 9.55
C GLN A 122 -2.71 -18.06 9.84
N VAL A 123 -1.93 -17.02 10.15
CA VAL A 123 -0.51 -17.14 10.50
C VAL A 123 -0.39 -17.50 11.97
N LYS A 124 -0.43 -18.81 12.25
CA LYS A 124 -0.50 -19.34 13.63
C LYS A 124 0.85 -19.58 14.30
N LYS A 125 1.94 -19.68 13.54
CA LYS A 125 3.28 -20.00 14.04
C LYS A 125 4.33 -19.17 13.32
N ASN A 126 5.46 -18.95 13.99
CA ASN A 126 6.66 -18.32 13.43
C ASN A 126 6.44 -16.90 12.88
N LYS A 127 5.65 -16.07 13.57
CA LYS A 127 5.52 -14.64 13.24
C LYS A 127 6.90 -13.97 13.26
N MET A 128 7.10 -13.04 12.35
CA MET A 128 8.32 -12.28 12.17
C MET A 128 8.64 -11.53 13.47
N SER A 129 9.81 -11.81 14.06
CA SER A 129 10.31 -11.02 15.17
C SER A 129 10.83 -9.66 14.68
N LYS A 130 10.95 -8.70 15.59
CA LYS A 130 11.56 -7.39 15.31
C LYS A 130 12.97 -7.52 14.74
N GLU A 131 13.78 -8.42 15.30
CA GLU A 131 15.15 -8.69 14.83
C GLU A 131 15.13 -9.27 13.42
N GLN A 132 14.15 -10.13 13.12
CA GLN A 132 13.98 -10.68 11.78
C GLN A 132 13.52 -9.61 10.79
N PHE A 133 12.61 -8.70 11.18
CA PHE A 133 12.21 -7.56 10.36
C PHE A 133 13.41 -6.65 10.03
N VAL A 134 14.24 -6.31 11.02
CA VAL A 134 15.47 -5.54 10.81
C VAL A 134 16.42 -6.27 9.86
N LYS A 135 16.61 -7.58 10.04
CA LYS A 135 17.49 -8.41 9.19
C LYS A 135 16.99 -8.50 7.75
N ASN A 136 15.67 -8.57 7.57
CA ASN A 136 14.99 -8.67 6.28
C ASN A 136 15.10 -7.38 5.45
N ASN A 137 15.28 -6.23 6.10
CA ASN A 137 15.39 -4.92 5.46
C ASN A 137 16.85 -4.41 5.33
N ARG A 138 17.84 -5.28 5.45
CA ARG A 138 19.25 -4.90 5.21
C ARG A 138 19.51 -4.65 3.73
N GLY A 139 20.30 -3.64 3.42
CA GLY A 139 20.73 -3.32 2.06
C GLY A 139 19.66 -2.73 1.14
N ILE A 140 18.45 -2.43 1.64
CA ILE A 140 17.33 -1.97 0.78
C ILE A 140 17.49 -0.53 0.28
N ASP A 141 18.39 0.25 0.89
CA ASP A 141 18.68 1.64 0.50
C ASP A 141 19.91 1.67 -0.42
N ASN A 142 19.74 1.21 -1.67
CA ASN A 142 20.81 1.12 -2.66
C ASN A 142 22.06 0.36 -2.15
N GLY A 143 21.84 -0.78 -1.48
CA GLY A 143 22.89 -1.60 -0.88
C GLY A 143 23.32 -1.16 0.52
N LYS A 144 22.75 -0.07 1.06
CA LYS A 144 22.95 0.38 2.45
C LYS A 144 21.78 -0.04 3.34
N ASP A 145 22.06 -0.11 4.64
CA ASP A 145 21.06 -0.37 5.67
C ASP A 145 20.33 0.93 6.06
N LEU A 146 19.01 0.85 6.21
CA LEU A 146 18.26 1.90 6.90
C LEU A 146 18.63 1.93 8.40
N PRO A 147 18.45 3.07 9.09
CA PRO A 147 18.74 3.15 10.52
C PRO A 147 17.99 2.07 11.31
N LYS A 148 18.72 1.29 12.11
CA LYS A 148 18.13 0.19 12.89
C LYS A 148 16.92 0.64 13.74
N ARG A 149 17.08 1.77 14.42
CA ARG A 149 16.03 2.36 15.26
C ARG A 149 14.75 2.67 14.48
N PHE A 150 14.88 3.17 13.26
CA PHE A 150 13.73 3.44 12.39
C PHE A 150 12.96 2.15 12.06
N LEU A 151 13.66 1.07 11.71
CA LEU A 151 13.03 -0.23 11.45
C LEU A 151 12.38 -0.84 12.72
N GLU A 152 13.00 -0.65 13.88
CA GLU A 152 12.43 -1.08 15.17
C GLU A 152 11.15 -0.28 15.51
N GLU A 153 11.15 1.03 15.30
CA GLU A 153 9.98 1.90 15.53
C GLU A 153 8.82 1.53 14.60
N ILE A 154 9.08 1.24 13.33
CA ILE A 154 8.08 0.71 12.39
C ILE A 154 7.48 -0.59 12.93
N TYR A 155 8.32 -1.54 13.34
CA TYR A 155 7.85 -2.83 13.81
C TYR A 155 6.92 -2.68 15.01
N GLU A 156 7.31 -1.88 15.99
CA GLU A 156 6.51 -1.64 17.19
C GLU A 156 5.20 -0.93 16.85
N ASP A 157 5.20 0.06 15.94
CA ASP A 157 3.96 0.71 15.53
C ASP A 157 2.99 -0.28 14.88
N ILE A 158 3.46 -1.10 13.94
CA ILE A 158 2.60 -2.09 13.28
C ILE A 158 2.11 -3.14 14.28
N ALA A 159 2.96 -3.59 15.20
CA ALA A 159 2.57 -4.59 16.21
C ALA A 159 1.46 -4.09 17.15
N HIS A 160 1.48 -2.80 17.53
CA HIS A 160 0.52 -2.21 18.46
C HIS A 160 -0.70 -1.58 17.75
N HIS A 161 -0.51 -1.08 16.53
CA HIS A 161 -1.51 -0.37 15.73
C HIS A 161 -1.63 -1.03 14.35
N PRO A 162 -2.40 -2.12 14.22
CA PRO A 162 -2.59 -2.81 12.94
C PRO A 162 -3.08 -1.86 11.83
N MET A 163 -2.55 -1.99 10.62
CA MET A 163 -3.10 -1.29 9.46
C MET A 163 -4.39 -1.96 9.01
N HIS A 164 -5.47 -1.19 9.00
CA HIS A 164 -6.75 -1.61 8.46
C HIS A 164 -6.77 -1.36 6.95
N ILE A 165 -6.29 -2.31 6.17
CA ILE A 165 -6.39 -2.18 4.71
C ILE A 165 -7.86 -2.30 4.34
N LYS A 166 -8.46 -1.22 3.83
CA LYS A 166 -9.86 -1.26 3.37
C LYS A 166 -9.97 -2.36 2.31
N GLY A 167 -10.89 -3.30 2.51
CA GLY A 167 -11.05 -4.49 1.67
C GLY A 167 -10.47 -5.78 2.24
N THR A 168 -9.59 -5.74 3.25
CA THR A 168 -9.01 -6.97 3.85
C THR A 168 -9.66 -7.28 5.21
N ARG A 169 -10.64 -8.19 5.26
CA ARG A 169 -11.02 -8.86 6.51
C ARG A 169 -10.98 -10.38 6.33
N PHE A 170 -10.34 -11.03 7.30
CA PHE A 170 -10.05 -12.46 7.30
C PHE A 170 -11.28 -13.29 7.71
N THR A 171 -11.71 -14.23 6.87
CA THR A 171 -12.71 -15.26 7.22
C THR A 171 -12.10 -16.66 7.06
N PRO A 172 -12.23 -17.56 8.04
CA PRO A 172 -11.71 -18.92 7.91
C PRO A 172 -12.59 -19.71 6.94
N LYS A 173 -12.14 -19.84 5.68
CA LYS A 173 -12.75 -20.78 4.73
C LYS A 173 -12.16 -22.17 4.96
N ALA A 174 -13.03 -23.16 5.19
CA ALA A 174 -12.62 -24.55 5.24
C ALA A 174 -12.12 -25.00 3.85
N ARG A 175 -10.87 -25.43 3.75
CA ARG A 175 -10.33 -26.16 2.58
C ARG A 175 -9.34 -27.23 3.01
N GLU A 176 -9.39 -28.33 2.27
CA GLU A 176 -8.73 -29.63 2.46
C GLU A 176 -7.19 -29.60 2.55
N PRO A 177 -6.55 -30.66 3.09
CA PRO A 177 -5.17 -30.61 3.54
C PRO A 177 -4.20 -30.65 2.36
N SER A 178 -3.86 -29.49 1.82
CA SER A 178 -2.60 -29.29 1.11
C SER A 178 -1.53 -28.87 2.12
N SER A 179 -0.43 -29.60 2.14
CA SER A 179 0.76 -29.35 2.98
C SER A 179 1.08 -27.86 3.16
N SER A 180 1.38 -27.47 4.40
CA SER A 180 1.70 -26.10 4.82
C SER A 180 2.81 -25.46 3.97
N LEU A 181 2.42 -24.51 3.12
CA LEU A 181 3.31 -23.66 2.32
C LEU A 181 4.22 -22.74 3.18
N LEU A 182 3.98 -22.66 4.50
CA LEU A 182 4.78 -21.91 5.46
C LEU A 182 6.12 -22.59 5.81
N ASP A 183 6.30 -23.87 5.44
CA ASP A 183 7.53 -24.62 5.73
C ASP A 183 8.58 -24.54 4.61
N LEU A 184 8.30 -23.80 3.53
CA LEU A 184 9.24 -23.58 2.44
C LEU A 184 9.57 -22.09 2.30
N GLU A 185 10.76 -21.73 2.81
CA GLU A 185 11.64 -20.66 2.30
C GLU A 185 11.79 -19.34 3.08
N SER A 186 11.88 -19.43 4.40
CA SER A 186 12.57 -18.42 5.25
C SER A 186 14.00 -18.08 4.79
N ASP A 187 14.60 -18.88 3.90
CA ASP A 187 15.98 -18.70 3.41
C ASP A 187 16.09 -18.07 2.00
N LYS A 188 15.03 -18.05 1.16
CA LYS A 188 15.10 -17.47 -0.19
C LYS A 188 14.72 -15.99 -0.28
N PHE A 189 13.97 -15.46 0.70
CA PHE A 189 13.68 -14.03 0.85
C PHE A 189 14.97 -13.16 0.92
N ARG A 190 16.07 -13.78 1.37
CA ARG A 190 17.38 -13.15 1.60
C ARG A 190 18.15 -12.79 0.32
N GLY A 191 17.70 -13.28 -0.83
CA GLY A 191 18.50 -13.27 -2.07
C GLY A 191 18.27 -12.08 -2.99
N ASN A 192 17.03 -11.68 -3.25
CA ASN A 192 16.70 -10.58 -4.17
C ASN A 192 15.26 -10.13 -3.93
N LEU A 193 15.06 -9.06 -3.17
CA LEU A 193 13.77 -8.36 -3.10
C LEU A 193 13.36 -7.83 -4.50
N SER A 194 14.35 -7.63 -5.38
CA SER A 194 14.24 -7.35 -6.80
C SER A 194 13.79 -8.52 -7.69
N ARG A 195 13.68 -9.76 -7.19
CA ARG A 195 13.14 -10.90 -7.95
C ARG A 195 11.88 -11.54 -7.33
N SER A 196 11.37 -11.03 -6.21
CA SER A 196 10.21 -11.62 -5.51
C SER A 196 8.86 -11.03 -5.94
N VAL A 197 8.69 -10.79 -7.24
CA VAL A 197 7.39 -10.42 -7.82
C VAL A 197 6.39 -11.56 -7.63
N ALA A 198 6.81 -12.83 -7.71
CA ALA A 198 5.88 -13.97 -7.62
C ALA A 198 5.25 -14.19 -6.22
N GLN A 199 6.01 -14.04 -5.13
CA GLN A 199 5.47 -14.16 -3.76
C GLN A 199 4.67 -12.91 -3.36
N PHE A 200 5.11 -11.75 -3.84
CA PHE A 200 4.35 -10.52 -3.72
C PHE A 200 3.01 -10.65 -4.46
N GLU A 201 3.01 -11.20 -5.68
CA GLU A 201 1.80 -11.47 -6.45
C GLU A 201 0.83 -12.42 -5.75
N GLU A 202 1.34 -13.47 -5.10
CA GLU A 202 0.52 -14.44 -4.38
C GLU A 202 -0.12 -13.81 -3.13
N LEU A 203 0.65 -13.02 -2.37
CA LEU A 203 0.16 -12.32 -1.18
C LEU A 203 -0.86 -11.23 -1.54
N LEU A 204 -0.63 -10.53 -2.65
CA LEU A 204 -1.57 -9.55 -3.18
C LEU A 204 -2.86 -10.19 -3.72
N LYS A 205 -2.77 -11.36 -4.38
CA LYS A 205 -3.92 -12.18 -4.79
C LYS A 205 -4.71 -12.71 -3.59
N ASP A 206 -4.07 -12.94 -2.45
CA ASP A 206 -4.75 -13.37 -1.22
C ASP A 206 -5.44 -12.21 -0.48
N LEU A 207 -4.84 -11.01 -0.46
CA LEU A 207 -5.45 -9.79 0.12
C LEU A 207 -6.73 -9.34 -0.62
N SER A 208 -6.80 -9.73 -1.89
CA SER A 208 -7.79 -9.41 -2.91
C SER A 208 -9.13 -10.18 -2.84
N GLN A 209 -9.12 -11.42 -2.34
CA GLN A 209 -10.22 -12.38 -2.53
C GLN A 209 -11.28 -12.43 -1.40
N SER A 210 -11.35 -11.47 -0.45
CA SER A 210 -12.21 -11.58 0.75
C SER A 210 -13.14 -10.36 0.98
N TYR A 211 -14.40 -10.60 1.41
CA TYR A 211 -15.58 -9.72 1.17
C TYR A 211 -16.29 -9.08 2.40
N TYR A 212 -16.99 -7.94 2.13
CA TYR A 212 -18.21 -7.24 2.69
C TYR A 212 -18.58 -7.13 4.20
N THR A 213 -18.72 -5.89 4.72
CA THR A 213 -19.97 -5.18 5.19
C THR A 213 -19.69 -3.91 6.05
N PHE A 214 -20.60 -2.92 5.97
CA PHE A 214 -20.61 -1.51 6.45
C PHE A 214 -20.32 -1.21 7.94
N ASN A 215 -19.66 -0.07 8.21
CA ASN A 215 -20.14 1.05 9.05
C ASN A 215 -19.13 2.21 9.13
N PHE A 216 -19.63 3.45 9.04
CA PHE A 216 -18.92 4.73 8.85
C PHE A 216 -18.86 5.54 10.16
N VAL A 217 -17.71 6.15 10.50
CA VAL A 217 -17.62 7.39 11.32
C VAL A 217 -16.34 8.15 10.96
N GLY A 218 -16.45 9.44 10.61
CA GLY A 218 -15.33 10.40 10.61
C GLY A 218 -15.42 11.45 9.51
N VAL A 219 -15.31 12.74 9.87
CA VAL A 219 -15.78 13.92 9.12
C VAL A 219 -14.71 14.51 8.20
N ASP A 220 -15.08 14.85 6.97
CA ASP A 220 -14.21 15.48 5.95
C ASP A 220 -13.77 16.90 6.31
N ALA A 221 -12.51 17.24 5.99
CA ALA A 221 -12.01 18.61 5.99
C ALA A 221 -11.83 19.12 4.55
N CYS A 222 -12.31 20.34 4.28
CA CYS A 222 -12.24 20.96 2.96
C CYS A 222 -10.80 21.32 2.54
N ILE A 223 -10.50 21.10 1.27
CA ILE A 223 -9.20 21.39 0.63
C ILE A 223 -8.90 22.90 0.67
N SER A 224 -7.71 23.28 1.17
CA SER A 224 -7.27 24.68 1.25
C SER A 224 -7.05 25.28 -0.15
N PRO A 225 -7.48 26.55 -0.39
CA PRO A 225 -7.24 27.30 -1.63
C PRO A 225 -5.76 27.50 -1.99
N ASP A 226 -4.83 27.25 -1.07
CA ASP A 226 -3.40 27.45 -1.33
C ASP A 226 -2.78 26.37 -2.26
N LEU A 227 -3.51 25.28 -2.53
CA LEU A 227 -3.14 24.22 -3.49
C LEU A 227 -3.36 24.61 -4.97
N ILE A 228 -3.81 25.84 -5.26
CA ILE A 228 -4.20 26.33 -6.60
C ILE A 228 -3.02 26.59 -7.56
N LYS A 229 -1.76 26.50 -7.13
CA LYS A 229 -0.59 26.83 -7.97
C LYS A 229 0.28 25.63 -8.33
N LEU A 230 -0.27 24.72 -9.13
CA LEU A 230 0.48 23.84 -10.05
C LEU A 230 -0.33 23.66 -11.36
#